data_AF-A0A1C6QMY9-F1
#
_entry.id   AF-A0A1C6QMY9-F1
#
_cell.length_a   1.000
_cell.length_b   1.000
_cell.length_c   1.000
_cell.angle_alpha   90.00
_cell.angle_beta   90.00
_cell.angle_gamma   90.00
#
_symmetry.space_group_name_H-M   'P 1'
#
loop_
_entity.id
_entity.type
_entity.pdbx_description
1 polymer ?
#
loop_
_entity_poly.entity_id
_entity_poly.type
_entity_poly.pdbx_seq_one_letter_code
_entity_poly.pdbx_strand_id
1 'polypeptide(L)'
;MRKGQGMKKNSSQIVLDAVNEQHAAQKIATRETLEVATGLKRSVLDDRLAVLVDRGEIWRVKAGVFMPAPTFAPPRAVSVTMLPGGATKVEIGDHCLELTPAEARMLAKTIRGHAQEFDRIEAE
;
A
#
# COMPACT_ATOMS: atom_id res chain seq x y z
N MET A 1 -8.75 -38.34 -7.17
CA MET A 1 -9.34 -36.99 -7.28
C MET A 1 -9.98 -36.62 -5.95
N ARG A 2 -9.33 -35.76 -5.14
CA ARG A 2 -9.91 -35.25 -3.88
C ARG A 2 -10.58 -33.91 -4.16
N LYS A 3 -11.88 -33.81 -3.85
CA LYS A 3 -12.71 -32.60 -3.96
C LYS A 3 -12.14 -31.51 -3.05
N GLY A 4 -11.81 -30.35 -3.61
CA GLY A 4 -11.37 -29.17 -2.85
C GLY A 4 -12.50 -28.64 -1.99
N GLN A 5 -12.31 -28.70 -0.67
CA GLN A 5 -13.16 -28.00 0.30
C GLN A 5 -13.08 -26.50 0.03
N GLY A 6 -14.22 -25.82 -0.12
CA GLY A 6 -14.28 -24.37 -0.17
C GLY A 6 -13.58 -23.78 1.05
N MET A 7 -12.55 -22.97 0.83
CA MET A 7 -11.73 -22.38 1.89
C MET A 7 -12.60 -21.44 2.73
N LYS A 8 -13.03 -21.90 3.91
CA LYS A 8 -13.61 -21.01 4.92
C LYS A 8 -12.55 -19.95 5.23
N LYS A 9 -12.81 -18.68 4.88
CA LYS A 9 -11.96 -17.57 5.30
C LYS A 9 -11.85 -17.61 6.83
N ASN A 10 -10.62 -17.73 7.34
CA ASN A 10 -10.37 -17.65 8.77
C ASN A 10 -10.74 -16.23 9.26
N SER A 11 -11.16 -16.07 10.51
CA SER A 11 -11.59 -14.79 11.08
C SER A 11 -10.56 -13.67 10.89
N SER A 12 -9.25 -13.96 10.88
CA SER A 12 -8.22 -12.96 10.55
C SER A 12 -8.37 -12.39 9.13
N GLN A 13 -8.67 -13.24 8.15
CA GLN A 13 -8.87 -12.80 6.77
C GLN A 13 -10.13 -11.94 6.64
N ILE A 14 -11.21 -12.30 7.35
CA ILE A 14 -12.45 -11.52 7.36
C ILE A 14 -12.20 -10.10 7.88
N VAL A 15 -11.40 -9.97 8.95
CA VAL A 15 -11.05 -8.66 9.52
C VAL A 15 -10.16 -7.86 8.58
N LEU A 16 -9.14 -8.50 7.98
CA LEU A 16 -8.27 -7.84 7.00
C LEU A 16 -9.05 -7.33 5.79
N ASP A 17 -9.94 -8.15 5.24
CA ASP A 17 -10.80 -7.78 4.12
C ASP A 17 -11.68 -6.57 4.49
N ALA A 18 -12.30 -6.57 5.68
CA ALA A 18 -13.13 -5.45 6.13
C ALA A 18 -12.34 -4.14 6.30
N VAL A 19 -11.09 -4.20 6.80
CA VAL A 19 -10.21 -3.02 6.89
C VAL A 19 -9.88 -2.50 5.49
N ASN A 20 -9.55 -3.38 4.55
CA ASN A 20 -9.28 -3.04 3.15
C ASN A 20 -10.50 -2.42 2.45
N GLU A 21 -11.68 -3.01 2.62
CA GLU A 21 -12.93 -2.53 2.03
C GLU A 21 -13.33 -1.15 2.56
N GLN A 22 -13.22 -0.93 3.87
CA GLN A 22 -13.50 0.38 4.45
C GLN A 22 -12.51 1.44 3.96
N HIS A 23 -11.22 1.11 3.87
CA HIS A 23 -10.21 2.00 3.33
C HIS A 23 -10.45 2.32 1.85
N ALA A 24 -10.75 1.31 1.02
CA ALA A 24 -11.09 1.48 -0.39
C ALA A 24 -12.34 2.35 -0.60
N ALA A 25 -13.31 2.25 0.30
CA ALA A 25 -14.50 3.11 0.33
C ALA A 25 -14.25 4.50 0.96
N GLN A 26 -13.00 4.84 1.27
CA GLN A 26 -12.59 6.08 1.96
C GLN A 26 -13.31 6.30 3.31
N LYS A 27 -13.66 5.21 3.99
CA LYS A 27 -14.26 5.22 5.33
C LYS A 27 -13.20 4.94 6.40
N ILE A 28 -13.41 5.49 7.58
CA ILE A 28 -12.53 5.26 8.73
C ILE A 28 -12.84 3.88 9.32
N ALA A 29 -11.83 3.00 9.37
CA ALA A 29 -11.98 1.70 10.01
C ALA A 29 -11.80 1.77 11.52
N THR A 30 -12.90 2.02 12.23
CA THR A 30 -12.96 1.93 13.68
C THR A 30 -13.38 0.54 14.12
N ARG A 31 -13.05 0.15 15.37
CA ARG A 31 -13.52 -1.13 15.91
C ARG A 31 -15.04 -1.32 15.78
N GLU A 32 -15.83 -0.28 16.05
CA GLU A 32 -17.29 -0.34 15.95
C GLU A 32 -17.74 -0.61 14.52
N THR A 33 -17.19 0.12 13.55
CA THR A 33 -17.53 -0.10 12.14
C THR A 33 -17.10 -1.49 11.64
N LEU A 34 -15.99 -2.01 12.18
CA LEU A 34 -15.48 -3.34 11.85
C LEU A 34 -16.31 -4.45 12.50
N GLU A 35 -16.84 -4.25 13.70
CA GLU A 35 -17.80 -5.20 14.30
C GLU A 35 -19.06 -5.33 13.45
N VAL A 36 -19.61 -4.21 13.00
CA VAL A 36 -20.78 -4.20 12.11
C VAL A 36 -20.45 -4.88 10.78
N ALA A 37 -19.31 -4.56 10.18
CA ALA A 37 -18.92 -5.10 8.87
C ALA A 37 -18.61 -6.61 8.93
N THR A 38 -17.98 -7.08 10.00
CA THR A 38 -17.51 -8.48 10.11
C THR A 38 -18.52 -9.40 10.82
N GLY A 39 -19.44 -8.84 11.62
CA GLY A 39 -20.35 -9.61 12.47
C GLY A 39 -19.65 -10.37 13.61
N LEU A 40 -18.37 -10.11 13.86
CA LEU A 40 -17.59 -10.79 14.90
C LEU A 40 -17.85 -10.17 16.27
N LYS A 41 -17.80 -11.01 17.31
CA LYS A 41 -17.79 -10.52 18.70
C LYS A 41 -16.56 -9.67 18.96
N ARG A 42 -16.70 -8.60 19.76
CA ARG A 42 -15.61 -7.67 20.13
C ARG A 42 -14.30 -8.36 20.49
N SER A 43 -14.34 -9.36 21.36
CA SER A 43 -13.13 -10.07 21.82
C SER A 43 -12.41 -10.80 20.69
N VAL A 44 -13.14 -11.39 19.75
CA VAL A 44 -12.56 -12.05 18.57
C VAL A 44 -11.99 -11.00 17.62
N LEU A 45 -12.71 -9.91 17.38
CA LEU A 45 -12.22 -8.82 16.53
C LEU A 45 -10.92 -8.23 17.08
N ASP A 46 -10.87 -7.91 18.38
CA ASP A 46 -9.68 -7.32 19.02
C ASP A 46 -8.47 -8.27 18.95
N ASP A 47 -8.68 -9.57 19.18
CA ASP A 47 -7.63 -10.59 19.03
C ASP A 47 -7.13 -10.67 17.58
N ARG A 48 -8.02 -10.65 16.57
CA ARG A 48 -7.62 -10.68 15.17
C ARG A 48 -6.90 -9.40 14.73
N LEU A 49 -7.34 -8.24 15.21
CA LEU A 49 -6.68 -6.96 14.94
C LEU A 49 -5.26 -6.94 15.53
N ALA A 50 -5.07 -7.47 16.74
CA ALA A 50 -3.74 -7.61 17.34
C ALA A 50 -2.82 -8.47 16.46
N VAL A 51 -3.30 -9.65 16.03
CA VAL A 51 -2.53 -10.54 15.13
C VAL A 51 -2.16 -9.85 13.81
N LEU A 52 -3.08 -9.10 13.19
CA LEU A 52 -2.82 -8.42 11.92
C LEU A 52 -1.85 -7.24 12.06
N VAL A 53 -1.91 -6.53 13.19
CA VAL A 53 -0.93 -5.48 13.55
C VAL A 53 0.44 -6.10 13.75
N ASP A 54 0.54 -7.19 14.51
CA ASP A 54 1.80 -7.88 14.78
C ASP A 54 2.47 -8.43 13.51
N ARG A 55 1.65 -8.83 12.52
CA ARG A 55 2.13 -9.26 11.20
C ARG A 55 2.47 -8.11 10.25
N GLY A 56 2.15 -6.87 10.62
CA GLY A 56 2.34 -5.70 9.77
C GLY A 56 1.40 -5.63 8.56
N GLU A 57 0.28 -6.36 8.58
CA GLU A 57 -0.71 -6.35 7.49
C GLU A 57 -1.67 -5.15 7.60
N ILE A 58 -1.85 -4.62 8.81
CA ILE A 58 -2.59 -3.38 9.08
C ILE A 58 -1.81 -2.51 10.06
N TRP A 59 -2.05 -1.20 10.03
CA TRP A 59 -1.54 -0.24 11.00
C TRP A 59 -2.64 0.23 11.94
N ARG A 60 -2.27 0.42 13.21
CA ARG A 60 -3.09 1.12 14.20
C ARG A 60 -2.67 2.58 14.28
N VAL A 61 -3.28 3.43 13.45
CA VAL A 61 -2.92 4.87 13.36
C VAL A 61 -3.25 5.67 14.62
N LYS A 62 -4.28 5.26 15.36
CA LYS A 62 -4.60 5.78 16.70
C LYS A 62 -5.43 4.74 17.46
N ALA A 63 -5.73 5.02 18.73
CA ALA A 63 -6.51 4.09 19.55
C ALA A 63 -7.85 3.73 18.89
N GLY A 64 -8.02 2.44 18.53
CA GLY A 64 -9.26 1.90 17.95
C GLY A 64 -9.50 2.24 16.48
N VAL A 65 -8.52 2.80 15.76
CA VAL A 65 -8.61 3.11 14.32
C VAL A 65 -7.47 2.42 13.58
N PHE A 66 -7.84 1.76 12.48
CA PHE A 66 -6.96 0.90 11.71
C PHE A 66 -6.94 1.31 10.24
N MET A 67 -5.86 0.97 9.54
CA MET A 67 -5.75 1.10 8.10
C MET A 67 -4.94 -0.07 7.54
N PRO A 68 -5.10 -0.43 6.26
CA PRO A 68 -4.18 -1.35 5.61
C PRO A 68 -2.75 -0.82 5.74
N ALA A 69 -1.80 -1.71 6.04
CA ALA A 69 -0.42 -1.35 5.82
C ALA A 69 -0.24 -1.17 4.31
N PRO A 70 0.51 -0.14 3.84
CA PRO A 70 0.76 0.04 2.42
C PRO A 70 1.44 -1.21 1.84
N THR A 71 0.71 -2.01 1.07
CA THR A 71 1.28 -3.15 0.34
C THR A 71 1.89 -2.64 -0.94
N PHE A 72 3.08 -2.05 -0.84
CA PHE A 72 3.93 -1.87 -2.01
C PHE A 72 4.67 -3.17 -2.25
N ALA A 73 4.82 -3.56 -3.52
CA ALA A 73 5.87 -4.52 -3.86
C ALA A 73 7.21 -3.98 -3.32
N PRO A 74 8.17 -4.86 -2.97
CA PRO A 74 9.48 -4.40 -2.52
C PRO A 74 10.04 -3.34 -3.47
N PRO A 75 10.61 -2.25 -2.95
CA PRO A 75 11.17 -1.21 -3.81
C PRO A 75 12.18 -1.83 -4.76
N ARG A 76 12.06 -1.46 -6.04
CA ARG A 76 12.97 -1.91 -7.09
C ARG A 76 14.11 -0.91 -7.20
N ALA A 77 15.28 -1.37 -7.66
CA ALA A 77 16.36 -0.46 -8.03
C ALA A 77 15.85 0.51 -9.11
N VAL A 78 16.10 1.81 -8.89
CA VAL A 78 15.75 2.87 -9.83
C VAL A 78 17.03 3.62 -10.19
N SER A 79 17.26 3.81 -11.49
CA SER A 79 18.36 4.62 -12.00
C SER A 79 17.85 5.60 -13.05
N VAL A 80 18.49 6.77 -13.13
CA VAL A 80 18.27 7.76 -14.19
C VAL A 80 19.64 8.17 -14.72
N THR A 81 19.84 8.01 -16.03
CA THR A 81 21.10 8.33 -16.71
C THR A 81 20.87 9.36 -17.79
N MET A 82 21.65 10.45 -17.78
CA MET A 82 21.67 11.41 -18.88
C MET A 82 22.55 10.87 -20.01
N LEU A 83 22.02 10.88 -21.23
CA LEU A 83 22.72 10.45 -22.43
C LEU A 83 23.16 11.65 -23.27
N PRO A 84 24.15 11.48 -24.17
CA PRO A 84 24.49 12.51 -25.16
C PRO A 84 23.25 13.00 -25.94
N GLY A 85 23.23 14.27 -26.31
CA GLY A 85 22.09 14.87 -27.01
C GLY A 85 20.89 15.21 -26.11
N GLY A 86 21.01 15.01 -24.79
CA GLY A 86 19.99 15.39 -23.81
C GLY A 86 18.84 14.39 -23.67
N ALA A 87 18.98 13.20 -24.26
CA ALA A 87 18.11 12.06 -23.99
C ALA A 87 18.36 11.52 -22.57
N THR A 88 17.39 10.81 -22.02
CA THR A 88 17.46 10.27 -20.66
C THR A 88 17.05 8.81 -20.64
N LYS A 89 17.83 7.97 -19.98
CA LYS A 89 17.49 6.57 -19.73
C LYS A 89 16.95 6.41 -18.31
N VAL A 90 15.79 5.78 -18.15
CA VAL A 90 15.17 5.47 -16.86
C VAL A 90 15.05 3.96 -16.73
N GLU A 91 15.55 3.40 -15.63
CA GLU A 91 15.52 1.97 -15.34
C GLU A 91 14.82 1.71 -14.01
N ILE A 92 13.88 0.75 -14.00
CA ILE A 92 13.13 0.34 -12.79
C ILE A 92 12.96 -1.18 -12.82
N GLY A 93 13.76 -1.89 -12.02
CA GLY A 93 13.85 -3.35 -12.14
C GLY A 93 14.23 -3.75 -13.57
N ASP A 94 13.41 -4.58 -14.21
CA ASP A 94 13.65 -5.06 -15.59
C ASP A 94 13.14 -4.09 -16.68
N HIS A 95 12.49 -2.99 -16.30
CA HIS A 95 12.00 -2.01 -17.26
C HIS A 95 13.09 -1.01 -17.58
N CYS A 96 13.24 -0.72 -18.87
CA CYS A 96 14.22 0.20 -19.40
C CYS A 96 13.56 1.09 -20.46
N LEU A 97 13.53 2.40 -20.21
CA LEU A 97 12.96 3.39 -21.10
C LEU A 97 14.04 4.39 -21.51
N GLU A 98 14.23 4.56 -22.81
CA GLU A 98 15.00 5.68 -23.36
C GLU A 98 14.03 6.78 -23.78
N LEU A 99 14.19 7.95 -23.19
CA LEU A 99 13.31 9.09 -23.35
C LEU A 99 14.02 10.15 -24.18
N THR A 100 13.29 10.72 -25.14
CA THR A 100 13.70 11.97 -25.77
C THR A 100 13.75 13.10 -24.75
N PRO A 101 14.47 14.21 -25.03
CA PRO A 101 14.48 15.37 -24.13
C PRO A 101 13.08 15.91 -23.81
N ALA A 102 12.13 15.79 -24.74
CA ALA A 102 10.75 16.23 -24.54
C ALA A 102 9.99 15.34 -23.56
N GLU A 103 10.08 14.02 -23.73
CA GLU A 103 9.46 13.03 -22.83
C GLU A 103 10.05 13.11 -21.42
N ALA A 104 11.36 13.27 -21.29
CA ALA A 104 12.02 13.47 -20.00
C ALA A 104 11.47 14.70 -19.27
N ARG A 105 11.23 15.82 -19.97
CA ARG A 105 10.60 17.01 -19.38
C ARG A 105 9.13 16.77 -19.00
N MET A 106 8.40 16.00 -19.80
CA MET A 106 7.00 15.66 -19.49
C MET A 106 6.92 14.79 -18.24
N LEU A 107 7.78 13.76 -18.14
CA LEU A 107 7.87 12.90 -16.96
C LEU A 107 8.31 13.71 -15.73
N ALA A 108 9.32 14.57 -15.85
CA ALA A 108 9.75 15.42 -14.74
C ALA A 108 8.62 16.31 -14.21
N LYS A 109 7.75 16.84 -15.09
CA LYS A 109 6.59 17.64 -14.68
C LYS A 109 5.57 16.84 -13.87
N THR A 110 5.31 15.58 -14.23
CA THR A 110 4.31 14.76 -13.53
C THR A 110 4.80 14.31 -12.15
N ILE A 111 6.11 14.10 -11.99
CA ILE A 111 6.69 13.63 -10.72
C ILE A 111 7.23 14.75 -9.81
N ARG A 112 7.22 16.01 -10.27
CA ARG A 112 7.77 17.15 -9.52
C ARG A 112 7.22 17.28 -8.10
N GLY A 113 5.94 16.95 -7.88
CA GLY A 113 5.32 16.97 -6.55
C GLY A 113 6.05 16.05 -5.56
N HIS A 114 6.40 14.83 -5.99
CA HIS A 114 7.13 13.88 -5.16
C HIS A 114 8.56 14.35 -4.83
N ALA A 115 9.24 15.02 -5.76
CA ALA A 115 10.55 15.61 -5.48
C ALA A 115 10.47 16.67 -4.36
N GLN A 116 9.41 17.48 -4.34
CA GLN A 116 9.20 18.49 -3.30
C GLN A 116 8.84 17.86 -1.94
N GLU A 117 8.15 16.71 -1.94
CA GLU A 117 7.88 15.94 -0.72
C GLU A 117 9.18 15.37 -0.15
N PHE A 118 10.06 14.81 -1.00
CA PHE A 118 11.36 14.30 -0.58
C PHE A 118 12.22 15.36 0.11
N ASP A 119 12.34 16.54 -0.49
CA ASP A 119 13.12 17.65 0.09
C ASP A 119 12.65 18.06 1.49
N ARG A 120 11.36 17.87 1.80
CA ARG A 120 10.79 18.17 3.12
C ARG A 120 11.11 17.09 4.16
N ILE A 121 11.09 15.82 3.75
CA ILE A 121 11.39 14.68 4.63
C ILE A 121 12.86 14.72 5.06
N GLU A 122 13.78 15.04 4.15
CA GLU A 122 15.22 15.13 4.46
C GLU A 122 15.60 16.35 5.31
N ALA A 123 14.69 17.32 5.48
CA ALA A 123 14.92 18.53 6.26
C ALA A 123 14.51 18.41 7.75
N GLU A 124 13.89 17.29 8.14
CA GLU A 124 13.47 16.95 9.51
C GLU A 124 14.46 16.00 10.20
#